data_AF-A0A167TF94-F1
#
_entry.id   AF-A0A167TF94-F1
#
_cell.length_a   1.000
_cell.length_b   1.000
_cell.length_c   1.000
_cell.angle_alpha   90.00
_cell.angle_beta   90.00
_cell.angle_gamma   90.00
#
_symmetry.space_group_name_H-M   'P 1'
#
loop_
_entity.id
_entity.type
_entity.pdbx_description
1 polymer ?
#
loop_
_entity_poly.entity_id
_entity_poly.type
_entity_poly.pdbx_seq_one_letter_code
_entity_poly.pdbx_strand_id
1 'polypeptide(L)'
;MPRWDGPYGVEKTHPETSNYTLVLPNSPQTFATFHTSHLKAHCANDNILFPGRAHVAPGPVMTVDGLEEYFIAKIVDARRRGHGWQYLICWVGYGSEEDHWLSGKELAECEALDVWLKSNPSDV
;
A
#
# COMPACT_ATOMS: atom_id res chain seq x y z
N MET A 1 -10.16 9.12 5.25
CA MET A 1 -9.07 8.14 5.52
C MET A 1 -9.65 6.97 6.29
N PRO A 2 -9.18 5.74 6.02
CA PRO A 2 -9.60 4.57 6.80
C PRO A 2 -9.25 4.76 8.27
N ARG A 3 -10.05 4.16 9.16
CA ARG A 3 -9.85 4.28 10.62
C ARG A 3 -8.59 3.55 11.09
N TRP A 4 -8.21 2.49 10.37
CA TRP A 4 -7.04 1.67 10.65
C TRP A 4 -6.17 1.66 9.40
N ASP A 5 -4.86 1.73 9.58
CA ASP A 5 -3.87 1.61 8.53
C ASP A 5 -3.34 0.18 8.53
N GLY A 6 -3.48 -0.49 7.39
CA GLY A 6 -2.93 -1.81 7.05
C GLY A 6 -3.20 -2.99 8.00
N PRO A 7 -3.38 -4.21 7.48
CA PRO A 7 -2.84 -5.37 8.16
C PRO A 7 -1.31 -5.32 8.07
N TYR A 8 -0.65 -5.39 9.22
CA TYR A 8 0.80 -5.51 9.27
C TYR A 8 1.20 -6.81 9.96
N GLY A 9 2.24 -7.45 9.43
CA GLY A 9 2.86 -8.60 10.08
C GLY A 9 3.49 -8.20 11.41
N VAL A 10 3.33 -9.05 12.43
CA VAL A 10 4.02 -8.88 13.71
C VAL A 10 5.45 -9.43 13.57
N GLU A 11 6.45 -8.57 13.72
CA GLU A 11 7.86 -8.95 13.71
C GLU A 11 8.30 -9.45 15.10
N LYS A 12 7.93 -8.72 16.16
CA LYS A 12 8.32 -9.04 17.54
C LYS A 12 7.17 -8.79 18.51
N THR A 13 7.14 -9.59 19.57
CA THR A 13 6.16 -9.45 20.67
C THR A 13 6.88 -9.16 21.97
N HIS A 14 6.32 -8.23 22.75
CA HIS A 14 6.81 -7.81 24.07
C HIS A 14 5.65 -7.91 25.07
N PRO A 15 5.25 -9.13 25.49
CA PRO A 15 4.08 -9.34 26.34
C PRO A 15 4.16 -8.61 27.68
N GLU A 16 5.37 -8.46 28.23
CA GLU A 16 5.63 -7.82 29.52
C GLU A 16 5.27 -6.33 29.55
N THR A 17 5.33 -5.67 28.40
CA THR A 17 4.92 -4.26 28.24
C THR A 17 3.69 -4.10 27.35
N SER A 18 3.06 -5.20 26.94
CA SER A 18 1.92 -5.20 26.02
C SER A 18 2.22 -4.45 24.71
N ASN A 19 3.44 -4.59 24.19
CA ASN A 19 3.90 -3.94 22.97
C ASN A 19 4.19 -4.96 21.85
N TYR A 20 4.00 -4.54 20.61
CA TYR A 20 4.24 -5.34 19.41
C TYR A 20 4.98 -4.51 18.37
N THR A 21 6.03 -5.07 17.78
CA THR A 21 6.73 -4.47 16.64
C THR A 21 6.13 -5.01 15.35
N LEU A 22 5.72 -4.10 14.47
CA LEU A 22 5.10 -4.41 13.19
C LEU A 22 6.05 -4.20 12.01
N VAL A 23 5.85 -4.96 10.94
CA VAL A 23 6.52 -4.71 9.66
C VAL A 23 5.75 -3.60 8.93
N LEU A 24 6.35 -2.41 8.80
CA LEU A 24 5.75 -1.25 8.14
C LEU A 24 6.44 -0.96 6.80
N PRO A 25 6.08 -1.66 5.70
CA PRO A 25 6.76 -1.49 4.40
C PRO A 25 6.59 -0.08 3.84
N ASN A 26 5.43 0.53 4.08
CA ASN A 26 5.10 1.85 3.56
C ASN A 26 5.69 2.99 4.40
N SER A 27 6.00 2.75 5.67
CA SER A 27 6.42 3.78 6.64
C SER A 27 7.66 3.34 7.45
N PRO A 28 8.81 3.08 6.81
CA PRO A 28 9.99 2.51 7.47
C PRO A 28 10.68 3.46 8.45
N GLN A 29 10.37 4.77 8.42
CA GLN A 29 10.96 5.77 9.32
C GLN A 29 10.14 5.96 10.61
N THR A 30 8.96 5.35 10.69
CA THR A 30 8.08 5.44 11.87
C THR A 30 8.50 4.43 12.94
N PHE A 31 8.28 4.75 14.21
CA PHE A 31 8.42 3.77 15.28
C PHE A 31 7.47 2.60 15.03
N ALA A 32 8.05 1.43 14.79
CA ALA A 32 7.30 0.22 14.45
C ALA A 32 6.68 -0.50 15.67
N THR A 33 7.04 -0.09 16.89
CA THR A 33 6.55 -0.69 18.12
C THR A 33 5.35 0.08 18.66
N PHE A 34 4.23 -0.62 18.83
CA PHE A 34 2.96 -0.06 19.32
C PHE A 34 2.43 -0.85 20.50
N HIS A 35 1.79 -0.14 21.43
CA HIS A 35 1.02 -0.77 22.51
C HIS A 35 -0.27 -1.38 21.98
N THR A 36 -0.72 -2.49 22.58
CA THR A 36 -1.96 -3.21 22.20
C THR A 36 -3.20 -2.32 22.05
N SER A 37 -3.31 -1.23 22.82
CA SER A 37 -4.44 -0.28 22.75
C SER A 37 -4.53 0.46 21.41
N HIS A 38 -3.43 0.55 20.65
CA HIS A 38 -3.38 1.16 19.32
C HIS A 38 -3.51 0.13 18.21
N LEU A 39 -3.60 -1.15 18.55
CA LEU A 39 -3.66 -2.24 17.58
C LEU A 39 -5.05 -2.84 17.54
N LYS A 40 -5.43 -3.30 16.36
CA LYS A 40 -6.63 -4.09 16.16
C LYS A 40 -6.26 -5.33 15.36
N ALA A 41 -6.63 -6.49 15.88
CA ALA A 41 -6.45 -7.73 15.15
C ALA A 41 -7.16 -7.64 13.78
N HIS A 42 -6.42 -7.92 12.73
CA HIS A 42 -6.98 -8.00 11.39
C HIS A 42 -7.84 -9.26 11.27
N CYS A 43 -9.08 -9.09 10.82
CA CYS A 43 -9.95 -10.19 10.49
C CYS A 43 -10.29 -10.06 9.00
N ALA A 44 -9.78 -11.00 8.20
CA ALA A 44 -10.05 -11.02 6.77
C ALA A 44 -11.56 -11.15 6.52
N ASN A 45 -12.04 -10.53 5.43
CA ASN A 45 -13.44 -10.62 5.04
C ASN A 45 -13.78 -12.04 4.61
N ASP A 46 -14.89 -12.58 5.13
CA ASP A 46 -15.49 -13.79 4.58
C ASP A 46 -16.30 -13.42 3.34
N ASN A 47 -15.78 -13.77 2.16
CA ASN A 47 -16.39 -13.40 0.88
C ASN A 47 -17.69 -14.16 0.59
N ILE A 48 -17.95 -15.29 1.28
CA ILE A 48 -19.20 -16.05 1.13
C ILE A 48 -20.31 -15.37 1.95
N LEU A 49 -19.99 -14.99 3.20
CA LEU A 49 -20.95 -14.35 4.09
C LEU A 49 -21.15 -12.85 3.80
N PHE A 50 -20.13 -12.17 3.32
CA PHE A 50 -20.13 -10.72 3.07
C PHE A 50 -19.56 -10.38 1.68
N PRO A 51 -20.22 -10.82 0.59
CA PRO A 51 -19.75 -10.57 -0.76
C PRO A 51 -19.69 -9.07 -1.11
N GLY A 52 -20.56 -8.24 -0.52
CA GLY A 52 -20.54 -6.79 -0.74
C GLY A 52 -19.36 -6.05 -0.09
N ARG A 53 -18.54 -6.73 0.71
CA ARG A 53 -17.29 -6.20 1.27
C ARG A 53 -16.06 -6.70 0.51
N ALA A 54 -16.23 -7.65 -0.40
CA ALA A 54 -15.14 -8.22 -1.16
C ALA A 54 -14.63 -7.22 -2.20
N HIS A 55 -13.32 -7.13 -2.30
CA HIS A 55 -12.62 -6.42 -3.34
C HIS A 55 -12.64 -7.24 -4.64
N VAL A 56 -12.82 -6.59 -5.79
CA VAL A 56 -12.86 -7.28 -7.10
C VAL A 56 -11.53 -7.96 -7.40
N ALA A 57 -10.41 -7.34 -6.98
CA ALA A 57 -9.04 -7.85 -7.09
C ALA A 57 -8.77 -8.53 -8.45
N PRO A 58 -8.84 -7.78 -9.57
CA PRO A 58 -8.61 -8.33 -10.89
C PRO A 58 -7.20 -8.93 -10.98
N GLY A 59 -7.10 -10.15 -11.51
CA GLY A 59 -5.80 -10.82 -11.66
C GLY A 59 -4.81 -10.02 -12.54
N PRO A 60 -3.50 -10.33 -12.42
CA PRO A 60 -2.47 -9.63 -13.19
C PRO A 60 -2.64 -9.83 -14.69
N VAL A 61 -2.20 -8.83 -15.44
CA VAL A 61 -1.99 -8.92 -16.89
C VAL A 61 -0.57 -9.42 -17.12
N MET A 62 -0.43 -10.42 -17.99
CA MET A 62 0.89 -10.92 -18.39
C MET A 62 1.42 -10.11 -19.56
N THR A 63 2.61 -9.52 -19.41
CA THR A 63 3.30 -8.84 -20.50
C THR A 63 3.93 -9.84 -21.47
N VAL A 64 4.39 -9.33 -22.62
CA VAL A 64 5.11 -10.13 -23.64
C VAL A 64 6.40 -10.74 -23.07
N ASP A 65 7.01 -10.08 -22.08
CA ASP A 65 8.21 -10.53 -21.38
C ASP A 65 7.91 -11.48 -20.21
N GLY A 66 6.64 -11.81 -19.98
CA GLY A 66 6.21 -12.71 -18.90
C GLY A 66 6.18 -12.07 -17.52
N LEU A 67 6.14 -10.74 -17.44
CA LEU A 67 5.98 -10.01 -16.17
C LEU A 67 4.51 -9.83 -15.84
N GLU A 68 4.19 -9.83 -14.54
CA GLU A 68 2.86 -9.51 -14.02
C GLU A 68 2.70 -8.00 -13.85
N GLU A 69 1.68 -7.43 -14.48
CA GLU A 69 1.29 -6.03 -14.32
C GLU A 69 -0.12 -5.91 -13.75
N TYR A 70 -0.32 -4.88 -12.93
CA TYR A 70 -1.59 -4.60 -12.26
C TYR A 70 -2.09 -3.20 -12.66
N PHE A 71 -3.40 -3.06 -12.78
CA PHE A 71 -3.99 -1.77 -13.14
C PHE A 71 -3.91 -0.78 -11.97
N ILE A 72 -3.33 0.40 -12.23
CA ILE A 72 -3.28 1.49 -11.27
C ILE A 72 -4.61 2.25 -11.30
N ALA A 73 -5.27 2.38 -10.15
CA ALA A 73 -6.46 3.22 -10.02
C ALA A 73 -6.08 4.69 -9.90
N LYS A 74 -5.09 4.99 -9.04
CA LYS A 74 -4.53 6.34 -8.85
C LYS A 74 -3.24 6.30 -8.02
N ILE A 75 -2.48 7.37 -8.12
CA ILE A 75 -1.45 7.73 -7.14
C ILE A 75 -2.14 8.46 -5.97
N VAL A 76 -1.78 8.11 -4.73
CA VAL A 76 -2.38 8.70 -3.52
C VAL A 76 -1.42 9.54 -2.71
N ASP A 77 -0.12 9.33 -2.86
CA ASP A 77 0.92 10.08 -2.16
C ASP A 77 2.24 10.07 -2.94
N ALA A 78 3.12 11.02 -2.65
CA ALA A 78 4.44 11.15 -3.26
C ALA A 78 5.49 11.48 -2.19
N ARG A 79 6.70 10.90 -2.31
CA ARG A 79 7.81 11.20 -1.40
C ARG A 79 9.16 11.17 -2.10
N ARG A 80 10.09 11.97 -1.59
CA ARG A 80 11.50 11.86 -1.96
C ARG A 80 12.18 10.74 -1.17
N ARG A 81 12.83 9.80 -1.88
CA ARG A 81 13.68 8.77 -1.26
C ARG A 81 14.92 8.52 -2.12
N GLY A 82 16.10 8.76 -1.55
CA GLY A 82 17.37 8.63 -2.28
C GLY A 82 17.47 9.60 -3.46
N HIS A 83 17.84 9.09 -4.63
CA HIS A 83 18.00 9.85 -5.88
C HIS A 83 16.72 9.93 -6.74
N GLY A 84 15.54 10.02 -6.13
CA GLY A 84 14.31 10.19 -6.90
C GLY A 84 13.04 10.27 -6.08
N TRP A 85 11.93 10.32 -6.80
CA TRP A 85 10.58 10.26 -6.28
C TRP A 85 10.07 8.81 -6.22
N GLN A 86 9.34 8.52 -5.15
CA GLN A 86 8.48 7.34 -5.03
C GLN A 86 7.04 7.81 -4.92
N TYR A 87 6.13 6.99 -5.44
CA TYR A 87 4.70 7.26 -5.47
C TYR A 87 3.95 6.09 -4.84
N LEU A 88 3.00 6.40 -3.98
CA LEU A 88 2.14 5.40 -3.35
C LEU A 88 0.98 5.09 -4.29
N ILE A 89 0.91 3.84 -4.72
CA ILE A 89 0.01 3.37 -5.76
C ILE A 89 -1.18 2.68 -5.14
N CYS A 90 -2.37 3.13 -5.53
CA CYS A 90 -3.62 2.44 -5.25
C CYS A 90 -4.08 1.66 -6.48
N TRP A 91 -4.28 0.36 -6.32
CA TRP A 91 -4.60 -0.57 -7.41
C TRP A 91 -6.10 -0.68 -7.66
N VAL A 92 -6.48 -0.92 -8.92
CA VAL A 92 -7.90 -1.08 -9.30
C VAL A 92 -8.47 -2.31 -8.64
N GLY A 93 -9.52 -2.11 -7.84
CA GLY A 93 -10.28 -3.21 -7.26
C GLY A 93 -9.61 -3.87 -6.06
N TYR A 94 -8.50 -3.33 -5.54
CA TYR A 94 -7.86 -3.75 -4.30
C TYR A 94 -8.10 -2.72 -3.19
N GLY A 95 -7.93 -3.12 -1.93
CA GLY A 95 -7.98 -2.22 -0.78
C GLY A 95 -6.64 -1.51 -0.57
N SER A 96 -6.63 -0.47 0.27
CA SER A 96 -5.43 0.34 0.56
C SER A 96 -4.32 -0.46 1.25
N GLU A 97 -4.65 -1.62 1.80
CA GLU A 97 -3.69 -2.59 2.34
C GLU A 97 -2.72 -3.11 1.28
N GLU A 98 -3.10 -3.12 0.01
CA GLU A 98 -2.26 -3.52 -1.12
C GLU A 98 -1.53 -2.33 -1.74
N ASP A 99 -1.62 -1.13 -1.16
CA ASP A 99 -0.95 0.04 -1.72
C ASP A 99 0.57 -0.07 -1.51
N HIS A 100 1.34 0.17 -2.57
CA HIS A 100 2.80 0.04 -2.57
C HIS A 100 3.50 1.29 -3.09
N TRP A 101 4.67 1.59 -2.53
CA TRP A 101 5.55 2.65 -3.03
C TRP A 101 6.38 2.14 -4.23
N LEU A 102 6.09 2.66 -5.42
CA LEU A 102 6.89 2.40 -6.62
C LEU A 102 7.75 3.62 -6.97
N SER A 103 8.90 3.36 -7.59
CA SER A 103 9.79 4.41 -8.08
C SER A 103 9.23 5.10 -9.31
N GLY A 104 9.59 6.37 -9.53
CA GLY A 104 9.24 7.07 -10.77
C GLY A 104 9.76 6.36 -12.04
N LYS A 105 10.83 5.55 -11.93
CA LYS A 105 11.33 4.76 -13.06
C LYS A 105 10.40 3.60 -13.42
N GLU A 106 9.85 2.90 -12.42
CA GLU A 106 8.88 1.83 -12.64
C GLU A 106 7.56 2.36 -13.22
N LEU A 107 7.23 3.61 -12.91
CA LEU A 107 6.00 4.28 -13.37
C LEU A 107 6.21 5.15 -14.62
N ALA A 108 7.40 5.12 -15.23
CA ALA A 108 7.76 6.05 -16.29
C ALA A 108 6.85 5.95 -17.53
N GLU A 109 6.24 4.78 -17.76
CA GLU A 109 5.33 4.51 -18.88
C GLU A 109 3.85 4.51 -18.44
N CYS A 110 3.55 4.82 -17.18
CA CYS A 110 2.19 4.78 -16.64
C CYS A 110 1.47 6.13 -16.77
N GLU A 111 0.31 6.14 -17.43
CA GLU A 111 -0.56 7.33 -17.53
C GLU A 111 -0.92 7.92 -16.15
N ALA A 112 -1.02 7.08 -15.12
CA ALA A 112 -1.30 7.52 -13.75
C ALA A 112 -0.25 8.53 -13.23
N LEU A 113 1.02 8.38 -13.62
CA LEU A 113 2.08 9.31 -13.25
C LEU A 113 1.92 10.65 -13.97
N ASP A 114 1.60 10.63 -15.27
CA ASP A 114 1.35 11.86 -16.04
C ASP A 114 0.20 12.67 -15.46
N VAL A 115 -0.89 12.00 -15.06
CA VAL A 115 -2.07 12.63 -14.43
C VAL A 115 -1.68 13.24 -13.08
N TRP A 116 -0.89 12.53 -12.27
CA TRP A 116 -0.42 13.02 -10.98
C TRP A 116 0.46 14.27 -11.12
N LEU A 117 1.46 14.23 -11.99
CA LEU A 117 2.41 15.34 -12.18
C LEU A 117 1.73 16.60 -12.74
N LYS A 118 0.73 16.44 -13.62
CA LYS A 118 -0.11 17.57 -14.08
C LYS A 118 -0.85 18.25 -12.94
N SER A 119 -1.25 17.47 -11.92
CA SER A 119 -1.99 17.98 -10.75
C SER A 119 -1.06 18.46 -9.63
N ASN A 120 0.19 17.95 -9.58
CA ASN A 120 1.19 18.24 -8.55
C ASN A 120 2.53 18.64 -9.20
N PRO A 121 2.65 19.85 -9.77
CA PRO A 121 3.83 20.27 -10.52
C PRO A 121 5.09 20.48 -9.67
N SER A 122 4.99 20.44 -8.33
CA SER A 122 6.13 20.45 -7.41
C SER A 122 6.86 19.12 -7.31
N ASP A 123 6.24 18.04 -7.77
CA ASP A 123 6.68 16.65 -7.52
C ASP A 123 7.39 16.04 -8.73
N VAL A 124 8.00 16.90 -9.56
CA VAL A 124 8.74 16.53 -10.78
C VAL A 124 10.17 16.08 -10.45
#